data_AF-A0A2S6RJQ9-F1
#
_entry.id   AF-A0A2S6RJQ9-F1
#
_cell.length_a   1.000
_cell.length_b   1.000
_cell.length_c   1.000
_cell.angle_alpha   90.00
_cell.angle_beta   90.00
_cell.angle_gamma   90.00
#
_symmetry.space_group_name_H-M   'P 1'
#
loop_
_entity.id
_entity.type
_entity.pdbx_description
1 polymer ?
#
loop_
_entity_poly.entity_id
_entity_poly.type
_entity_poly.pdbx_seq_one_letter_code
_entity_poly.pdbx_strand_id
1 'polypeptide(L)' 'MSMLNTVKGWVASLTELALMLLALAIALELLVGNNMLFFGGVVRNITGLVSSLGGNGLAGLIAVGIIIWLFGKK' A
#
# COMPACT_ATOMS: atom_id res chain seq x y z
N MET A 1 -6.67 -5.43 -29.45
CA MET A 1 -6.73 -4.87 -28.08
C MET A 1 -6.12 -3.48 -28.13
N SER A 2 -6.80 -2.44 -27.63
CA SER A 2 -6.22 -1.09 -27.57
C SER A 2 -4.99 -1.10 -26.65
N MET A 3 -3.92 -0.36 -27.00
CA MET A 3 -2.72 -0.20 -26.15
C MET A 3 -3.09 0.17 -24.70
N LEU A 4 -4.18 0.92 -24.51
CA LEU A 4 -4.71 1.28 -23.19
C LEU A 4 -5.10 0.06 -22.35
N ASN A 5 -5.66 -0.99 -22.96
CA ASN A 5 -6.03 -2.21 -22.26
C ASN A 5 -4.81 -3.01 -21.85
N THR A 6 -3.78 -3.04 -22.69
CA THR A 6 -2.49 -3.67 -22.37
C THR A 6 -1.85 -2.97 -21.18
N VAL A 7 -1.70 -1.63 -21.22
CA VAL A 7 -1.10 -0.85 -20.13
C VAL A 7 -1.89 -1.01 -18.82
N LYS A 8 -3.23 -0.99 -18.88
CA LYS A 8 -4.07 -1.28 -17.70
C LYS A 8 -3.78 -2.67 -17.12
N GLY A 9 -3.60 -3.68 -17.97
CA GLY A 9 -3.22 -5.03 -17.54
C GLY A 9 -1.87 -5.06 -16.81
N TRP A 10 -0.83 -4.42 -17.38
CA TRP A 10 0.49 -4.33 -16.74
C TRP A 10 0.43 -3.64 -15.38
N VAL A 11 -0.29 -2.52 -15.26
CA VAL A 11 -0.44 -1.80 -13.99
C VAL A 11 -1.15 -2.67 -12.95
N ALA A 12 -2.22 -3.38 -13.35
CA ALA A 12 -2.94 -4.27 -12.45
C ALA A 12 -2.04 -5.40 -11.94
N SER A 13 -1.35 -6.11 -12.83
CA SER A 13 -0.46 -7.22 -12.46
C SER A 13 0.73 -6.76 -11.61
N LEU A 14 1.32 -5.62 -11.93
CA LEU A 14 2.44 -5.07 -11.14
C LEU A 14 1.98 -4.62 -9.74
N THR A 15 0.77 -4.04 -9.66
CA THR A 15 0.17 -3.67 -8.36
C THR A 15 -0.11 -4.90 -7.51
N GLU A 16 -0.64 -5.96 -8.10
CA GLU A 16 -0.88 -7.22 -7.40
C GLU A 16 0.43 -7.84 -6.88
N LEU A 17 1.47 -7.88 -7.72
CA LEU A 17 2.81 -8.30 -7.31
C LEU A 17 3.34 -7.46 -6.14
N ALA A 18 3.22 -6.13 -6.25
CA ALA A 18 3.67 -5.21 -5.20
C ALA A 18 2.92 -5.42 -3.88
N LEU A 19 1.61 -5.68 -3.92
CA LEU A 19 0.81 -5.98 -2.72
C LEU A 19 1.22 -7.29 -2.07
N MET A 20 1.49 -8.34 -2.85
CA MET A 20 2.02 -9.61 -2.32
C MET A 20 3.38 -9.42 -1.67
N LEU A 21 4.28 -8.67 -2.31
CA LEU A 21 5.59 -8.33 -1.74
C LEU A 21 5.48 -7.47 -0.49
N LEU A 22 4.53 -6.53 -0.45
CA LEU A 22 4.27 -5.70 0.73
C LEU A 22 3.81 -6.56 1.91
N ALA A 23 2.90 -7.51 1.69
CA ALA A 23 2.46 -8.44 2.73
C ALA A 23 3.63 -9.29 3.28
N LEU A 24 4.48 -9.81 2.39
CA LEU A 24 5.69 -10.52 2.79
C LEU A 24 6.65 -9.62 3.57
N ALA A 25 6.88 -8.39 3.12
CA ALA A 25 7.75 -7.43 3.78
C ALA A 25 7.31 -7.14 5.21
N ILE A 26 6.01 -6.93 5.43
CA ILE A 26 5.44 -6.71 6.76
C ILE A 26 5.71 -7.93 7.66
N ALA A 27 5.46 -9.14 7.17
CA ALA A 27 5.71 -10.35 7.95
C ALA A 27 7.20 -10.50 8.32
N LEU A 28 8.11 -10.28 7.36
CA LEU A 28 9.55 -10.41 7.58
C LEU A 28 10.10 -9.32 8.51
N GLU A 29 9.69 -8.06 8.34
CA GLU A 29 10.12 -6.96 9.21
C GLU A 29 9.65 -7.17 10.66
N LEU A 30 8.47 -7.73 10.88
CA LEU A 30 8.00 -8.08 12.23
C LEU A 30 8.78 -9.23 12.87
N LEU A 31 9.27 -10.19 12.08
CA LEU A 31 10.06 -11.33 12.58
C LEU A 31 11.53 -10.97 12.83
N VAL A 32 12.15 -10.23 11.92
CA VAL A 32 13.60 -9.94 11.92
C VAL A 32 13.90 -8.59 12.59
N GLY A 33 12.92 -7.69 12.63
CA GLY A 33 13.08 -6.32 13.10
C GLY A 33 13.65 -5.39 12.01
N ASN A 34 13.98 -4.17 12.42
CA ASN A 34 14.29 -3.04 11.53
C ASN A 34 15.67 -3.12 10.82
N ASN A 35 16.43 -4.21 10.99
CA ASN A 35 17.81 -4.32 10.50
C ASN A 35 17.92 -5.04 9.14
N MET A 36 16.89 -4.94 8.31
CA MET A 36 16.75 -5.68 7.05
C MET A 36 17.10 -4.79 5.84
N LEU A 37 18.03 -5.24 5.00
CA LEU A 37 18.62 -4.43 3.91
C LEU A 37 17.62 -4.02 2.80
N PHE A 38 16.62 -4.86 2.51
CA PHE A 38 15.67 -4.62 1.40
C PHE A 38 14.22 -4.33 1.82
N PHE A 39 13.80 -4.81 2.99
CA PHE A 39 12.40 -4.72 3.45
C PHE A 39 12.24 -3.96 4.77
N GLY A 40 13.27 -3.24 5.21
CA GLY A 40 13.20 -2.44 6.44
C GLY A 40 12.34 -1.19 6.31
N GLY A 41 11.60 -0.84 7.36
CA GLY A 41 10.83 0.39 7.47
C GLY A 41 9.43 0.36 6.83
N VAL A 42 8.97 -0.78 6.31
CA VAL A 42 7.62 -0.93 5.74
C VAL A 42 6.55 -0.74 6.81
N VAL A 43 6.71 -1.37 7.97
CA VAL A 43 5.80 -1.22 9.11
C VAL A 43 5.78 0.24 9.60
N ARG A 44 6.96 0.89 9.67
CA ARG A 44 7.06 2.31 10.02
C ARG A 44 6.31 3.20 9.03
N ASN A 45 6.45 2.95 7.74
CA ASN A 45 5.78 3.75 6.71
C ASN A 45 4.26 3.62 6.79
N ILE A 46 3.74 2.39 6.98
CA ILE A 46 2.30 2.16 7.12
C ILE A 46 1.77 2.81 8.38
N THR A 47 2.42 2.60 9.53
CA THR A 47 2.00 3.21 10.80
C THR A 47 2.10 4.74 10.77
N GLY A 48 3.11 5.30 10.09
CA GLY A 48 3.23 6.74 9.86
C GLY A 48 2.12 7.31 8.98
N LEU A 49 1.72 6.60 7.93
CA LEU A 49 0.57 6.96 7.11
C LEU A 49 -0.73 6.93 7.93
N VAL A 50 -0.97 5.87 8.70
CA VAL A 50 -2.15 5.74 9.57
C VAL A 50 -2.17 6.86 10.62
N SER A 51 -1.04 7.13 11.26
CA SER A 51 -0.92 8.22 12.24
C SER A 51 -1.20 9.58 11.60
N SER A 52 -0.68 9.83 10.39
CA SER A 52 -0.94 11.06 9.65
C SER A 52 -2.41 11.20 9.28
N LEU A 53 -3.05 10.12 8.83
CA LEU A 53 -4.49 10.14 8.53
C LEU A 53 -5.31 10.37 9.80
N GLY A 54 -5.02 9.69 10.90
CA GLY A 54 -5.71 9.89 12.18
C GLY A 54 -5.52 11.30 12.77
N GLY A 55 -4.32 11.85 12.65
CA GLY A 55 -3.97 13.17 13.18
C GLY A 55 -4.63 14.34 12.43
N ASN A 56 -5.07 14.13 11.18
CA ASN A 56 -5.76 15.15 10.38
C ASN A 56 -7.29 15.21 10.62
N GLY A 57 -7.84 14.43 11.56
CA GLY A 57 -9.25 14.47 11.94
C GLY A 57 -10.20 14.19 10.75
N LEU A 58 -11.13 15.12 10.50
CA LEU A 58 -12.13 14.98 9.42
C LEU A 58 -11.48 14.84 8.03
N ALA A 59 -10.42 15.60 7.75
CA ALA A 59 -9.71 15.52 6.47
C ALA A 59 -9.09 14.13 6.27
N GLY A 60 -8.57 13.53 7.34
CA GLY A 60 -8.08 12.16 7.35
C GLY A 60 -9.16 11.13 7.02
N LEU A 61 -10.34 11.24 7.64
CA LEU A 61 -11.49 10.37 7.36
C LEU A 61 -11.97 10.47 5.91
N ILE A 62 -12.00 11.69 5.35
CA ILE A 62 -12.34 11.90 3.93
C ILE A 62 -11.32 11.20 3.04
N ALA A 63 -10.02 11.36 3.33
CA ALA A 63 -8.96 10.68 2.57
C ALA A 63 -9.10 9.15 2.62
N VAL A 64 -9.35 8.58 3.80
CA VAL A 64 -9.62 7.13 3.95
C VAL A 64 -10.84 6.70 3.14
N GLY A 65 -11.94 7.46 3.17
CA GLY A 65 -13.14 7.17 2.40
C GLY A 65 -12.88 7.12 0.89
N ILE A 66 -12.09 8.07 0.37
CA ILE A 66 -11.68 8.10 -1.05
C ILE A 66 -10.82 6.87 -1.39
N ILE A 67 -9.86 6.51 -0.53
CA ILE A 67 -9.00 5.33 -0.73
C ILE A 67 -9.85 4.06 -0.81
N ILE A 68 -10.76 3.85 0.15
CA ILE A 68 -11.65 2.68 0.16
C ILE A 68 -12.53 2.66 -1.10
N TRP A 69 -13.07 3.80 -1.52
CA TRP A 69 -13.87 3.88 -2.75
C TRP A 69 -13.07 3.54 -4.01
N LEU A 70 -11.81 3.98 -4.10
CA LEU A 70 -10.93 3.67 -5.23
C LEU A 70 -10.61 2.17 -5.32
N PHE A 71 -10.27 1.54 -4.19
CA PHE A 71 -9.93 0.11 -4.14
C PHE A 71 -11.16 -0.80 -4.19
N GLY A 72 -12.32 -0.33 -3.74
CA GLY A 72 -13.60 -1.02 -3.86
C GLY A 72 -14.18 -1.01 -5.27
N LYS A 73 -13.63 -0.20 -6.18
CA LYS A 73 -14.04 -0.11 -7.59
C LYS A 73 -13.37 -1.15 -8.51
N LYS A 74 -12.75 -2.18 -7.93
CA LYS A 74 -12.26 -3.35 -8.67
C LYS A 74 -13.39 -4.06 -9.40
#